data_AF-A0A426X8J6-F1
#
_entry.id   AF-A0A426X8J6-F1
#
_cell.length_a   1.000
_cell.length_b   1.000
_cell.length_c   1.000
_cell.angle_alpha   90.00
_cell.angle_beta   90.00
_cell.angle_gamma   90.00
#
_symmetry.space_group_name_H-M   'P 1'
#
loop_
_entity.id
_entity.type
_entity.pdbx_description
1 polymer ?
#
loop_
_entity_poly.entity_id
_entity_poly.type
_entity_poly.pdbx_seq_one_letter_code
_entity_poly.pdbx_strand_id
1 'polypeptide(L)'
;MERIQASAFVEGRKRFIYLGDGKGDYCPSLRLNQGDYVMPRKNYPLWQLIVDNPQVLRAEIHEWSNAEELERVLLRLINDSASADRSSPSQLISVDCKFHTPPPSTIEAFPKSLLPVPN
;
A
#
# COMPACT_ATOMS: atom_id res chain seq x y z
N MET A 1 -7.20 -7.39 -5.51
CA MET A 1 -7.32 -6.14 -6.29
C MET A 1 -8.59 -6.09 -7.13
N GLU A 2 -8.87 -7.09 -7.98
CA GLU A 2 -9.99 -7.04 -8.95
C GLU A 2 -11.36 -6.69 -8.35
N ARG A 3 -11.76 -7.35 -7.25
CA ARG A 3 -13.05 -7.05 -6.58
C ARG A 3 -13.17 -5.59 -6.11
N ILE A 4 -12.08 -5.03 -5.57
CA ILE A 4 -12.03 -3.66 -5.03
C ILE A 4 -12.08 -2.64 -6.17
N GLN A 5 -11.35 -2.92 -7.26
CA GLN A 5 -11.40 -2.08 -8.47
C GLN A 5 -12.81 -2.09 -9.07
N ALA A 6 -13.42 -3.26 -9.22
CA ALA A 6 -14.76 -3.40 -9.78
C ALA A 6 -15.82 -2.60 -8.99
N SER A 7 -15.80 -2.68 -7.65
CA SER A 7 -16.73 -1.89 -6.82
C SER A 7 -16.48 -0.39 -6.93
N ALA A 8 -15.21 0.03 -7.00
CA ALA A 8 -14.87 1.44 -7.14
C ALA A 8 -15.39 2.00 -8.47
N PHE A 9 -15.21 1.29 -9.59
CA PHE A 9 -15.70 1.73 -10.91
C PHE A 9 -17.22 1.92 -10.99
N VAL A 10 -18.00 1.12 -10.23
CA VAL A 10 -19.46 1.24 -10.18
C VAL A 10 -19.91 2.56 -9.53
N GLU A 11 -19.11 3.11 -8.62
CA GLU A 11 -19.39 4.36 -7.91
C GLU A 11 -18.78 5.60 -8.60
N GLY A 12 -18.23 5.44 -9.81
CA GLY A 12 -17.45 6.45 -10.53
C GLY A 12 -15.95 6.11 -10.55
N ARG A 13 -15.17 6.65 -11.51
CA ARG A 13 -13.74 6.30 -11.61
C ARG A 13 -12.96 6.92 -10.44
N LYS A 14 -12.83 6.17 -9.34
CA LYS A 14 -11.97 6.53 -8.21
C LYS A 14 -10.50 6.27 -8.56
N ARG A 15 -9.62 7.18 -8.12
CA ARG A 15 -8.17 7.04 -8.23
C ARG A 15 -7.64 6.19 -7.08
N PHE A 16 -6.82 5.18 -7.37
CA PHE A 16 -6.19 4.36 -6.35
C PHE A 16 -4.82 4.91 -5.95
N ILE A 17 -4.52 4.86 -4.64
CA ILE A 17 -3.20 5.13 -4.09
C ILE A 17 -2.76 3.87 -3.34
N TYR A 18 -1.71 3.21 -3.81
CA TYR A 18 -1.18 2.00 -3.19
C TYR A 18 0.10 2.32 -2.42
N LEU A 19 0.16 1.96 -1.14
CA LEU A 19 1.34 2.15 -0.30
C LEU A 19 1.96 0.78 0.02
N GLY A 20 3.28 0.67 -0.07
CA GLY A 20 3.96 -0.58 0.28
C GLY A 20 5.48 -0.45 0.36
N ASP A 21 6.10 -1.45 0.96
CA ASP A 21 7.56 -1.57 1.09
C ASP A 21 8.05 -2.99 0.80
N GLY A 22 7.17 -4.00 0.87
CA GLY A 22 7.53 -5.41 0.76
C GLY A 22 7.56 -5.95 -0.67
N LYS A 23 8.26 -7.06 -0.88
CA LYS A 23 8.28 -7.77 -2.17
C LYS A 23 6.88 -8.25 -2.59
N GLY A 24 6.03 -8.60 -1.62
CA GLY A 24 4.64 -9.01 -1.85
C GLY A 24 3.77 -7.93 -2.49
N ASP A 25 4.18 -6.66 -2.36
CA ASP A 25 3.46 -5.50 -2.89
C ASP A 25 3.73 -5.25 -4.37
N TYR A 26 4.73 -5.91 -4.96
CA TYR A 26 5.08 -5.66 -6.36
C TYR A 26 3.97 -6.12 -7.32
N CYS A 27 3.47 -7.35 -7.15
CA CYS A 27 2.39 -7.90 -7.98
C CYS A 27 1.09 -7.05 -7.95
N PRO A 28 0.55 -6.64 -6.79
CA PRO A 28 -0.61 -5.75 -6.77
C PRO A 28 -0.30 -4.36 -7.33
N SER A 29 0.93 -3.83 -7.21
CA SER A 29 1.33 -2.55 -7.82
C SER A 29 1.28 -2.58 -9.35
N LEU A 30 1.61 -3.72 -9.98
CA LEU A 30 1.51 -3.90 -11.44
C LEU A 30 0.07 -3.89 -11.96
N ARG A 31 -0.92 -4.13 -11.09
CA ARG A 31 -2.35 -4.16 -11.44
C ARG A 31 -3.02 -2.79 -11.35
N LEU A 32 -2.27 -1.75 -10.99
CA LEU A 32 -2.75 -0.37 -11.00
C LEU A 32 -2.86 0.14 -12.43
N ASN A 33 -3.83 1.03 -12.66
CA ASN A 33 -4.09 1.59 -13.98
C ASN A 33 -3.39 2.93 -14.16
N GLN A 34 -3.41 3.44 -15.39
CA GLN A 34 -2.94 4.78 -15.66
C GLN A 34 -3.77 5.82 -14.89
N GLY A 35 -3.07 6.75 -14.25
CA GLY A 35 -3.68 7.76 -13.37
C GLY A 35 -3.83 7.30 -11.92
N ASP A 36 -3.55 6.04 -11.58
CA ASP A 36 -3.38 5.60 -10.20
C ASP A 36 -1.95 5.92 -9.70
N TYR A 37 -1.77 5.86 -8.39
CA TYR A 37 -0.51 6.15 -7.71
C TYR A 37 0.03 4.92 -6.96
N VAL A 38 1.34 4.72 -7.01
CA VAL A 38 2.06 3.79 -6.14
C VAL A 38 3.08 4.57 -5.30
N MET A 39 3.17 4.26 -4.02
CA MET A 39 4.02 4.93 -3.06
C MET A 39 5.00 3.94 -2.39
N PRO A 40 6.09 3.57 -3.07
CA PRO A 40 7.06 2.62 -2.54
C PRO A 40 8.02 3.26 -1.55
N ARG A 41 8.30 2.58 -0.43
CA ARG A 41 9.30 3.04 0.54
C ARG A 41 10.72 2.89 -0.01
N LYS A 42 11.50 3.98 -0.03
CA LYS A 42 12.89 3.98 -0.53
C LYS A 42 13.75 2.99 0.23
N ASN A 43 14.65 2.31 -0.49
CA ASN A 43 15.58 1.32 0.04
C ASN A 43 14.94 0.03 0.58
N TYR A 44 13.66 -0.23 0.27
CA TYR A 44 12.97 -1.48 0.58
C TYR A 44 12.70 -2.30 -0.69
N PRO A 45 12.37 -3.61 -0.56
CA PRO A 45 12.23 -4.51 -1.70
C PRO A 45 11.25 -4.05 -2.79
N LEU A 46 10.12 -3.43 -2.42
CA LEU A 46 9.17 -2.92 -3.43
C LEU A 46 9.82 -1.85 -4.32
N TRP A 47 10.51 -0.89 -3.70
CA TRP A 47 11.16 0.21 -4.39
C TRP A 47 12.26 -0.28 -5.33
N GLN A 48 13.09 -1.24 -4.89
CA GLN A 48 14.12 -1.85 -5.72
C GLN A 48 13.52 -2.48 -6.99
N LEU A 49 12.47 -3.29 -6.84
CA LEU A 49 11.81 -3.95 -7.96
C LEU A 49 11.20 -2.97 -8.97
N ILE A 50 10.70 -1.83 -8.49
CA ILE A 50 10.15 -0.76 -9.32
C ILE A 50 11.28 -0.02 -10.06
N VAL A 51 12.38 0.32 -9.37
CA VAL A 51 13.53 1.01 -9.97
C VAL A 51 14.21 0.13 -11.03
N ASP A 52 14.27 -1.18 -10.81
CA ASP A 52 14.85 -2.13 -11.76
C ASP A 52 14.00 -2.26 -13.04
N ASN A 53 12.67 -2.05 -12.94
CA ASN A 53 11.72 -2.29 -14.04
C ASN A 53 10.62 -1.21 -14.12
N PRO A 54 10.95 0.07 -14.31
CA PRO A 54 9.98 1.17 -14.19
C PRO A 54 8.92 1.14 -15.30
N GLN A 55 9.26 0.61 -16.47
CA GLN A 55 8.38 0.59 -17.64
C GLN A 55 7.19 -0.38 -17.51
N VAL A 56 7.22 -1.28 -16.52
CA VAL A 56 6.15 -2.28 -16.30
C VAL A 56 4.98 -1.66 -15.52
N LEU A 57 5.23 -0.57 -14.79
CA LEU A 57 4.20 0.11 -14.01
C LEU A 57 3.46 1.13 -14.86
N ARG A 58 2.12 1.05 -14.85
CA ARG A 58 1.23 2.02 -15.49
C ARG A 58 0.88 3.19 -14.56
N ALA A 59 0.98 2.96 -13.25
CA ALA A 59 0.73 3.96 -12.21
C ALA A 59 1.93 4.91 -12.06
N GLU A 60 1.64 6.12 -11.60
CA GLU A 60 2.69 7.10 -11.28
C GLU A 60 3.33 6.76 -9.92
N ILE A 61 4.66 6.88 -9.86
CA ILE A 61 5.48 6.43 -8.74
C ILE A 61 5.84 7.62 -7.84
N HIS A 62 5.52 7.51 -6.55
CA HIS A 62 5.78 8.53 -5.54
C HIS A 62 6.45 7.93 -4.30
N GLU A 63 7.77 7.82 -4.35
CA GLU A 63 8.58 7.27 -3.28
C GLU A 63 8.57 8.11 -1.99
N TRP A 64 8.81 7.44 -0.84
CA TRP A 64 8.92 8.07 0.47
C TRP A 64 9.96 7.36 1.35
N SER A 65 10.55 8.09 2.30
CA SER A 65 11.66 7.58 3.13
C SER A 65 11.31 7.54 4.62
N ASN A 66 10.52 8.51 5.09
CA ASN A 66 10.09 8.67 6.48
C ASN A 66 8.60 9.06 6.56
N ALA A 67 8.08 9.15 7.78
CA ALA A 67 6.66 9.40 8.03
C ALA A 67 6.23 10.80 7.56
N GLU A 68 7.10 11.80 7.71
CA GLU A 68 6.83 13.19 7.34
C GLU A 68 6.74 13.34 5.81
N GLU A 69 7.62 12.68 5.07
CA GLU A 69 7.59 12.63 3.61
C GLU A 69 6.35 11.86 3.14
N LEU A 70 6.05 10.73 3.77
CA LEU A 70 4.85 9.94 3.48
C LEU A 70 3.57 10.78 3.63
N GLU A 71 3.40 11.46 4.76
CA GLU A 71 2.25 12.32 5.02
C GLU A 71 2.12 13.42 3.96
N ARG A 72 3.21 14.16 3.71
CA ARG A 72 3.23 15.26 2.74
C ARG A 72 2.85 14.80 1.34
N VAL A 73 3.43 13.69 0.87
CA VAL A 73 3.18 13.17 -0.46
C VAL A 73 1.75 12.64 -0.55
N LEU A 74 1.28 11.88 0.44
CA LEU A 74 -0.07 11.32 0.44
C LEU A 74 -1.14 12.41 0.40
N LEU A 75 -1.02 13.43 1.24
CA LEU A 75 -1.95 14.56 1.28
C LEU A 75 -1.99 15.32 -0.06
N ARG A 76 -0.82 15.53 -0.68
CA ARG A 76 -0.75 16.13 -2.02
C ARG A 76 -1.54 15.31 -3.04
N LEU A 77 -1.30 14.00 -3.11
CA LEU A 77 -1.96 13.12 -4.08
C LEU A 77 -3.48 13.04 -3.89
N ILE A 78 -3.95 13.04 -2.63
CA ILE A 78 -5.37 13.09 -2.33
C ILE A 78 -5.97 14.41 -2.84
N ASN A 79 -5.34 15.55 -2.57
CA ASN A 79 -5.82 16.84 -3.03
C ASN A 79 -5.80 16.95 -4.57
N ASP A 80 -4.77 16.43 -5.22
CA ASP A 80 -4.66 16.37 -6.68
C ASP A 80 -5.78 15.51 -7.28
N SER A 81 -6.13 14.40 -6.63
CA SER A 81 -7.23 13.54 -7.06
C SER A 81 -8.61 14.20 -6.90
N ALA A 82 -8.82 15.01 -5.86
CA ALA A 82 -10.06 15.73 -5.61
C ALA A 82 -10.26 16.92 -6.56
N SER A 83 -9.18 17.62 -6.90
CA SER A 83 -9.23 18.80 -7.78
C SER A 83 -9.50 18.47 -9.26
N ALA A 84 -9.18 17.25 -9.69
CA ALA A 84 -9.48 16.75 -11.03
C ALA A 84 -10.98 16.45 -11.26
N ASP A 85 -11.77 16.35 -10.19
CA ASP A 85 -13.16 15.89 -10.20
C ASP A 85 -14.11 17.02 -9.75
N ARG A 86 -14.16 18.12 -10.53
CA ARG A 86 -15.03 19.29 -10.21
C ARG A 86 -16.53 19.02 -10.46
N SER A 87 -17.10 18.02 -9.79
CA SER A 87 -18.57 17.89 -9.71
C SER A 87 -19.13 17.33 -8.40
N SER A 88 -18.37 17.15 -7.32
CA SER A 88 -18.98 16.73 -6.04
C SER A 88 -18.23 17.25 -4.80
N PRO A 89 -18.94 17.87 -3.82
CA PRO A 89 -18.30 18.38 -2.62
C PRO A 89 -17.95 17.23 -1.65
N SER A 90 -16.65 17.11 -1.40
CA SER A 90 -16.04 16.88 -0.09
C SER A 90 -16.74 15.90 0.86
N GLN A 91 -16.54 14.59 0.65
CA GLN A 91 -16.64 13.64 1.77
C GLN A 91 -15.31 13.66 2.52
N LEU A 92 -15.26 14.40 3.62
CA LEU A 92 -14.16 14.35 4.58
C LEU A 92 -13.97 12.90 5.02
N ILE A 93 -12.79 12.36 4.73
CA ILE A 93 -12.44 10.97 5.00
C ILE A 93 -12.29 10.82 6.53
N SER A 94 -13.20 10.12 7.18
CA SER A 94 -13.08 9.77 8.60
C SER A 94 -11.99 8.72 8.74
N VAL A 95 -10.81 9.12 9.22
CA VAL A 95 -9.67 8.23 9.42
C VAL A 95 -9.75 7.60 10.82
N ASP A 96 -10.57 6.57 10.96
CA ASP A 96 -10.58 5.72 12.15
C ASP A 96 -9.51 4.62 11.99
N CYS A 97 -8.24 5.00 12.17
CA CYS A 97 -7.13 4.04 12.24
C CYS A 97 -7.22 3.25 13.56
N LYS A 98 -8.02 2.18 13.59
CA LYS A 98 -8.01 1.25 14.73
C LYS A 98 -6.70 0.46 14.74
N PHE A 99 -5.74 0.94 15.51
CA PHE A 99 -4.64 0.13 16.00
C PHE A 99 -5.23 -0.99 16.88
N HIS A 100 -5.35 -2.20 16.34
CA HIS A 100 -5.55 -3.37 17.18
C HIS A 100 -4.23 -3.71 17.84
N THR A 101 -4.10 -3.34 19.12
CA THR A 101 -3.13 -3.98 20.01
C THR A 101 -3.61 -5.42 20.18
N PRO A 102 -2.88 -6.45 19.70
CA PRO A 102 -3.24 -7.81 20.05
C PRO A 102 -3.15 -7.95 21.58
N PRO A 103 -4.09 -8.64 22.24
CA PRO A 103 -3.96 -8.95 23.66
C PRO A 103 -2.63 -9.69 23.89
N PRO A 104 -1.99 -9.55 25.06
CA PRO A 104 -0.77 -10.28 25.36
C PRO A 104 -1.07 -11.78 25.20
N SER A 105 -0.46 -12.37 24.17
CA SER A 105 -0.50 -13.81 23.98
C SER A 105 0.33 -14.40 25.10
N THR A 106 -0.33 -15.18 25.96
CA THR A 106 0.35 -16.12 26.84
C THR A 106 1.32 -16.91 25.98
N ILE A 107 2.61 -16.81 26.32
CA ILE A 107 3.66 -17.59 25.67
C ILE A 107 3.38 -19.05 26.04
N GLU A 108 2.61 -19.76 25.22
CA GLU A 108 2.60 -21.21 25.28
C GLU A 108 3.97 -21.68 24.78
N ALA A 109 4.72 -22.30 25.70
CA ALA A 109 6.02 -22.85 25.42
C ALA A 109 5.92 -23.85 24.26
N PHE A 110 6.66 -23.58 23.18
CA PHE A 110 6.88 -24.52 22.10
C PHE A 110 7.35 -25.88 22.67
N PRO A 111 6.78 -27.02 22.25
CA PRO A 111 7.33 -28.32 22.64
C PRO A 111 8.74 -28.45 22.04
N LYS A 112 9.72 -28.70 22.91
CA LYS A 112 11.11 -28.99 22.53
C LYS A 112 11.13 -30.12 21.49
N SER A 113 11.64 -29.83 20.30
CA SER A 113 11.99 -30.87 19.33
C SER A 113 13.15 -31.70 19.89
N LEU A 114 12.88 -32.97 20.16
CA LEU A 114 13.90 -33.97 20.44
C LEU A 114 14.53 -34.39 19.11
N LEU A 115 15.76 -33.95 18.85
CA LEU A 115 16.58 -34.53 17.79
C LEU A 115 17.23 -35.83 18.32
N PRO A 116 17.24 -36.94 17.56
CA PRO A 116 17.95 -38.15 17.96
C PRO A 116 19.46 -37.96 17.89
N VAL A 117 20.18 -38.41 18.92
CA VAL A 117 21.65 -38.50 18.93
C VAL A 117 22.08 -39.75 18.15
N PRO A 118 23.08 -39.68 17.25
CA PRO A 118 23.61 -40.85 16.56
C PRO A 118 24.52 -41.70 17.46
N ASN A 119 24.56 -43.00 17.16
CA ASN A 119 25.25 -44.09 17.87
C ASN A 119 26.73 -43.85 18.18
#